data_AF-A0A4S1E7N7-F1
#
_entry.id   AF-A0A4S1E7N7-F1
#
_cell.length_a   1.000
_cell.length_b   1.000
_cell.length_c   1.000
_cell.angle_alpha   90.00
_cell.angle_beta   90.00
_cell.angle_gamma   90.00
#
_symmetry.space_group_name_H-M   'P 1'
#
loop_
_entity.id
_entity.type
_entity.pdbx_description
1 polymer ?
#
loop_
_entity_poly.entity_id
_entity_poly.type
_entity_poly.pdbx_seq_one_letter_code
_entity_poly.pdbx_strand_id
1 'polypeptide(L)'
;MLKTDLSHWPLIITVATGPATVEEYDEHFAQWAEWLQQDEHFATLRIFMDDDSLVHPPGSAQQSKQWLQQWGAGIREKVMGMASVVPEALYPKQSKMNAEKLFGVPAQTFADIHSSLAWLEQHVFKQPLPKADSLEHTLTALQTAMRS
;
A
#
# COMPACT_ATOMS: atom_id res chain seq x y z
N MET A 1 -9.18 -5.88 9.04
CA MET A 1 -9.68 -4.51 8.73
C MET A 1 -8.69 -3.76 7.87
N LEU A 2 -9.20 -3.14 6.80
CA LEU A 2 -8.43 -2.35 5.84
C LEU A 2 -9.11 -1.00 5.61
N LYS A 3 -8.34 0.09 5.63
CA LYS A 3 -8.84 1.45 5.39
C LYS A 3 -7.94 2.19 4.42
N THR A 4 -8.55 2.84 3.43
CA THR A 4 -7.85 3.66 2.44
C THR A 4 -8.20 5.14 2.60
N ASP A 5 -7.21 6.01 2.48
CA ASP A 5 -7.36 7.45 2.33
C ASP A 5 -6.80 7.93 0.98
N LEU A 6 -7.59 8.76 0.30
CA LEU A 6 -7.27 9.36 -1.00
C LEU A 6 -7.06 10.88 -0.90
N SER A 7 -7.11 11.45 0.31
CA SER A 7 -7.04 12.91 0.50
C SER A 7 -5.68 13.47 0.08
N HIS A 8 -4.64 12.63 -0.01
CA HIS A 8 -3.28 12.96 -0.42
C HIS A 8 -2.96 12.61 -1.88
N TRP A 9 -3.97 12.41 -2.75
CA TRP A 9 -3.73 12.13 -4.18
C TRP A 9 -2.66 13.05 -4.80
N PRO A 10 -1.68 12.51 -5.57
CA PRO A 10 -1.61 11.12 -6.05
C PRO A 10 -0.86 10.13 -5.13
N LEU A 11 -0.78 10.40 -3.83
CA LEU A 11 -0.39 9.40 -2.81
C LEU A 11 -1.64 8.77 -2.17
N ILE A 12 -1.80 7.46 -2.38
CA ILE A 12 -2.85 6.65 -1.74
C ILE A 12 -2.28 6.02 -0.48
N ILE A 13 -2.98 6.16 0.65
CA ILE A 13 -2.55 5.61 1.94
C ILE A 13 -3.52 4.52 2.35
N THR A 14 -3.01 3.31 2.58
CA THR A 14 -3.79 2.18 3.07
C THR A 14 -3.24 1.73 4.41
N VAL A 15 -4.10 1.59 5.42
CA VAL A 15 -3.74 1.04 6.73
C VAL A 15 -4.52 -0.25 6.97
N ALA A 16 -3.82 -1.30 7.40
CA ALA A 16 -4.38 -2.60 7.68
C ALA A 16 -4.05 -3.04 9.11
N THR A 17 -5.01 -3.67 9.79
CA THR A 17 -4.88 -4.25 11.14
C THR A 17 -5.73 -5.52 11.23
N GLY A 18 -5.22 -6.52 11.94
CA GLY A 18 -5.85 -7.83 12.06
C GLY A 18 -5.97 -8.57 10.72
N PRO A 19 -6.49 -9.80 10.73
CA PRO A 19 -6.70 -10.53 9.49
C PRO A 19 -7.73 -9.81 8.63
N ALA A 20 -7.43 -9.65 7.34
CA ALA A 20 -8.41 -9.15 6.39
C ALA A 20 -9.46 -10.23 6.10
N THR A 21 -10.73 -9.84 6.02
CA THR A 21 -11.78 -10.75 5.50
C THR A 21 -11.68 -10.87 3.98
N VAL A 22 -12.38 -11.83 3.39
CA VAL A 22 -12.44 -11.97 1.92
C VAL A 22 -13.13 -10.75 1.31
N GLU A 23 -14.19 -10.26 1.95
CA GLU A 23 -14.95 -9.09 1.52
C GLU A 23 -14.08 -7.82 1.52
N GLU A 24 -13.28 -7.60 2.57
CA GLU A 24 -12.34 -6.48 2.63
C GLU A 24 -11.29 -6.54 1.51
N TYR A 25 -10.86 -7.76 1.16
CA TYR A 25 -9.93 -8.00 0.06
C TYR A 25 -10.55 -7.68 -1.31
N ASP A 26 -11.81 -8.10 -1.52
CA ASP A 26 -12.57 -7.85 -2.74
C ASP A 26 -12.84 -6.36 -2.94
N GLU A 27 -13.27 -5.67 -1.89
CA GLU A 27 -13.47 -4.23 -1.90
C GLU A 27 -12.17 -3.48 -2.21
N HIS A 28 -11.05 -3.93 -1.62
CA HIS A 28 -9.75 -3.32 -1.90
C HIS A 28 -9.32 -3.52 -3.36
N PHE A 29 -9.57 -4.70 -3.94
CA PHE A 29 -9.29 -4.96 -5.36
C PHE A 29 -10.20 -4.18 -6.30
N ALA A 30 -11.46 -3.95 -5.93
CA ALA A 30 -12.36 -3.08 -6.67
C ALA A 30 -11.88 -1.62 -6.65
N GLN A 31 -11.49 -1.10 -5.49
CA GLN A 31 -10.92 0.25 -5.36
C GLN A 31 -9.66 0.42 -6.21
N TRP A 32 -8.74 -0.54 -6.19
CA TRP A 32 -7.56 -0.52 -7.05
C TRP A 32 -7.91 -0.49 -8.54
N ALA A 33 -8.90 -1.29 -8.97
CA ALA A 33 -9.36 -1.29 -10.34
C ALA A 33 -9.87 0.10 -10.77
N GLU A 34 -10.61 0.79 -9.90
CA GLU A 34 -11.08 2.15 -10.14
C GLU A 34 -9.90 3.14 -10.30
N TRP A 35 -8.88 3.07 -9.43
CA TRP A 35 -7.71 3.96 -9.53
C TRP A 35 -6.88 3.70 -10.78
N LEU A 36 -6.73 2.43 -11.18
CA LEU A 36 -5.99 2.05 -12.39
C LEU A 36 -6.71 2.48 -13.69
N GLN A 37 -8.01 2.74 -13.62
CA GLN A 37 -8.79 3.28 -14.73
C GLN A 37 -8.75 4.80 -14.82
N GLN A 38 -8.23 5.49 -13.80
CA GLN A 38 -8.03 6.94 -13.87
C GLN A 38 -6.85 7.26 -14.80
N ASP A 39 -6.90 8.43 -15.43
CA ASP A 39 -5.85 8.85 -16.36
C ASP A 39 -4.55 9.24 -15.64
N GLU A 40 -4.60 9.50 -14.34
CA GLU A 40 -3.50 9.99 -13.52
C GLU A 40 -2.62 8.86 -12.95
N HIS A 41 -1.31 9.11 -12.87
CA HIS A 41 -0.37 8.21 -12.19
C HIS A 41 -0.42 8.41 -10.68
N PHE A 42 -0.23 7.34 -9.92
CA PHE A 42 -0.28 7.38 -8.46
C PHE A 42 0.79 6.51 -7.78
N ALA A 43 1.06 6.80 -6.52
CA ALA A 43 1.90 6.00 -5.65
C ALA A 43 1.09 5.47 -4.47
N THR A 44 1.55 4.39 -3.86
CA THR A 44 0.89 3.83 -2.68
C THR A 44 1.81 3.74 -1.47
N LEU A 45 1.24 4.02 -0.30
CA LEU A 45 1.81 3.75 1.01
C LEU A 45 0.89 2.77 1.74
N ARG A 46 1.35 1.54 1.96
CA ARG A 46 0.61 0.51 2.70
C ARG A 46 1.22 0.34 4.08
N ILE A 47 0.43 0.42 5.13
CA ILE A 47 0.87 0.35 6.52
C ILE A 47 0.18 -0.84 7.18
N PHE A 48 0.97 -1.87 7.50
CA PHE A 48 0.54 -3.06 8.21
C PHE A 48 0.83 -2.87 9.69
N MET A 49 -0.22 -2.76 10.51
CA MET A 49 -0.10 -2.37 11.93
C MET A 49 0.30 -3.53 12.84
N ASP A 50 0.05 -4.76 12.42
CA ASP A 50 0.29 -5.98 13.20
C ASP A 50 0.59 -7.18 12.28
N ASP A 51 1.02 -8.28 12.87
CA ASP A 51 1.40 -9.49 12.14
C ASP A 51 0.22 -10.11 11.39
N ASP A 52 -0.98 -10.02 11.96
CA ASP A 52 -2.20 -10.58 11.39
C ASP A 52 -2.66 -9.82 10.13
N SER A 53 -2.32 -8.54 10.01
CA SER A 53 -2.59 -7.74 8.81
C SER A 53 -1.83 -8.19 7.57
N LEU A 54 -0.80 -9.02 7.74
CA LEU A 54 -0.06 -9.66 6.66
C LEU A 54 -0.58 -11.08 6.36
N VAL A 55 -1.56 -11.56 7.12
CA VAL A 55 -2.18 -12.87 6.90
C VAL A 55 -3.23 -12.73 5.80
N HIS A 56 -2.96 -13.40 4.69
CA HIS A 56 -3.89 -13.51 3.58
C HIS A 56 -5.03 -14.48 3.94
N PRO A 57 -6.30 -14.15 3.67
CA PRO A 57 -7.41 -15.05 3.94
C PRO A 57 -7.26 -16.36 3.15
N PRO A 58 -7.70 -17.51 3.67
CA PRO A 58 -7.62 -18.79 2.96
C PRO A 58 -8.24 -18.71 1.55
N GLY A 59 -7.51 -19.15 0.53
CA GLY A 59 -7.96 -19.11 -0.88
C GLY A 59 -7.64 -17.80 -1.63
N SER A 60 -7.29 -16.73 -0.94
CA SER A 60 -6.98 -15.42 -1.56
C SER A 60 -5.72 -15.43 -2.45
N ALA A 61 -4.84 -16.43 -2.33
CA ALA A 61 -3.65 -16.54 -3.18
C ALA A 61 -4.00 -16.73 -4.66
N GLN A 62 -5.02 -17.55 -4.96
CA GLN A 62 -5.48 -17.75 -6.34
C GLN A 62 -6.14 -16.49 -6.89
N GLN A 63 -6.96 -15.84 -6.07
CA GLN A 63 -7.62 -14.59 -6.41
C GLN A 63 -6.62 -13.46 -6.67
N SER A 64 -5.67 -13.26 -5.76
CA SER A 64 -4.61 -12.25 -5.90
C SER A 64 -3.80 -12.46 -7.17
N LYS A 65 -3.54 -13.74 -7.52
CA LYS A 65 -2.86 -14.09 -8.78
C LYS A 65 -3.70 -13.73 -10.00
N GLN A 66 -4.99 -14.07 -10.01
CA GLN A 66 -5.89 -13.73 -11.13
C GLN A 66 -6.02 -12.22 -11.29
N TRP A 67 -6.18 -11.50 -10.19
CA TRP A 67 -6.25 -10.05 -10.19
C TRP A 67 -4.95 -9.42 -10.73
N LEU A 68 -3.78 -9.90 -10.28
CA LEU A 68 -2.49 -9.41 -10.80
C LEU A 68 -2.28 -9.75 -12.30
N GLN A 69 -2.81 -10.88 -12.77
CA GLN A 69 -2.78 -11.21 -14.20
C GLN A 69 -3.65 -10.25 -15.03
N GLN A 70 -4.82 -9.88 -14.50
CA GLN A 70 -5.74 -8.95 -15.16
C GLN A 70 -5.24 -7.50 -15.14
N TRP A 71 -4.76 -7.03 -13.99
CA TRP A 71 -4.43 -5.61 -13.75
C TRP A 71 -2.93 -5.30 -13.79
N GLY A 72 -2.07 -6.31 -13.88
CA GLY A 72 -0.63 -6.13 -13.81
C GLY A 72 -0.04 -5.23 -14.90
N ALA A 73 -0.66 -5.15 -16.08
CA ALA A 73 -0.26 -4.18 -17.10
C ALA A 73 -0.57 -2.75 -16.65
N GLY A 74 -1.79 -2.50 -16.16
CA GLY A 74 -2.20 -1.21 -15.62
C GLY A 74 -1.35 -0.78 -14.43
N ILE A 75 -0.96 -1.71 -13.55
CA ILE A 75 -0.04 -1.41 -12.44
C ILE A 75 1.29 -0.86 -12.95
N ARG A 76 1.90 -1.51 -13.95
CA ARG A 76 3.19 -1.09 -14.51
C ARG A 76 3.11 0.23 -15.25
N GLU A 77 1.94 0.56 -15.79
CA GLU A 77 1.69 1.80 -16.51
C GLU A 77 1.38 2.97 -15.57
N LYS A 78 0.52 2.74 -14.57
CA LYS A 78 -0.07 3.81 -13.77
C LYS A 78 0.57 4.01 -12.40
N VAL A 79 1.21 2.99 -11.83
CA VAL A 79 1.78 3.08 -10.49
C VAL A 79 3.22 3.56 -10.55
N MET A 80 3.48 4.74 -9.97
CA MET A 80 4.81 5.35 -9.89
C MET A 80 5.71 4.59 -8.91
N GLY A 81 5.15 4.08 -7.81
CA GLY A 81 5.86 3.27 -6.83
C GLY A 81 5.00 2.83 -5.65
N MET A 82 5.49 1.81 -4.93
CA MET A 82 4.79 1.20 -3.79
C MET A 82 5.69 1.11 -2.55
N ALA A 83 5.38 1.87 -1.52
CA ALA A 83 6.01 1.74 -0.21
C ALA A 83 5.14 0.87 0.72
N SER A 84 5.75 -0.04 1.47
CA SER A 84 5.06 -0.88 2.45
C SER A 84 5.75 -0.82 3.80
N VAL A 85 5.03 -0.44 4.85
CA VAL A 85 5.52 -0.41 6.23
C VAL A 85 4.96 -1.62 6.94
N VAL A 86 5.83 -2.43 7.54
CA VAL A 86 5.46 -3.66 8.27
C VAL A 86 5.95 -3.57 9.71
N PRO A 87 5.38 -4.37 10.63
CA PRO A 87 5.89 -4.44 12.00
C PRO A 87 7.39 -4.76 12.02
N GLU A 88 8.15 -4.09 12.90
CA GLU A 88 9.61 -4.20 12.97
C GLU A 88 10.08 -5.66 13.09
N ALA A 89 9.38 -6.47 13.88
CA ALA A 89 9.67 -7.89 14.07
C ALA A 89 9.59 -8.70 12.76
N LEU A 90 8.74 -8.28 11.81
CA LEU A 90 8.53 -8.95 10.53
C LEU A 90 9.38 -8.37 9.39
N TYR A 91 9.93 -7.16 9.58
CA TYR A 91 10.73 -6.49 8.57
C TYR A 91 11.88 -7.33 8.00
N PRO A 92 12.71 -8.06 8.78
CA PRO A 92 13.80 -8.88 8.24
C PRO A 92 13.32 -10.01 7.31
N LYS A 93 12.08 -10.49 7.50
CA LYS A 93 11.47 -11.51 6.64
C LYS A 93 10.84 -10.85 5.40
N GLN A 94 10.06 -9.79 5.60
CA GLN A 94 9.29 -9.15 4.52
C GLN A 94 10.17 -8.36 3.54
N SER A 95 11.26 -7.75 4.00
CA SER A 95 12.22 -7.03 3.14
C SER A 95 12.98 -7.92 2.16
N LYS A 96 13.05 -9.24 2.42
CA LYS A 96 13.66 -10.21 1.49
C LYS A 96 12.78 -10.51 0.29
N MET A 97 11.47 -10.22 0.38
CA MET A 97 10.57 -10.35 -0.75
C MET A 97 10.87 -9.25 -1.77
N ASN A 98 11.17 -9.64 -3.00
CA ASN A 98 11.41 -8.68 -4.07
C ASN A 98 10.06 -8.16 -4.61
N ALA A 99 9.51 -7.16 -3.91
CA ALA A 99 8.24 -6.51 -4.26
C ALA A 99 8.31 -5.87 -5.66
N GLU A 100 9.44 -5.25 -6.00
CA GLU A 100 9.64 -4.63 -7.32
C GLU A 100 9.55 -5.67 -8.44
N LYS A 101 10.17 -6.84 -8.27
CA LYS A 101 10.05 -7.93 -9.25
C LYS A 101 8.62 -8.46 -9.35
N LEU A 102 7.87 -8.48 -8.25
CA LEU A 102 6.50 -8.96 -8.21
C LEU A 102 5.55 -8.02 -8.98
N PHE A 103 5.63 -6.72 -8.73
CA PHE A 103 4.71 -5.73 -9.30
C PHE A 103 5.22 -5.11 -10.61
N GLY A 104 6.53 -5.13 -10.86
CA GLY A 104 7.16 -4.51 -12.01
C GLY A 104 7.26 -2.98 -11.92
N VAL A 105 7.17 -2.42 -10.72
CA VAL A 105 7.30 -0.98 -10.42
C VAL A 105 8.22 -0.79 -9.23
N PRO A 106 8.86 0.38 -9.04
CA PRO A 106 9.66 0.66 -7.85
C PRO A 106 8.86 0.34 -6.59
N ALA A 107 9.34 -0.61 -5.79
CA ALA A 107 8.63 -1.02 -4.59
C ALA A 107 9.59 -1.44 -3.48
N GLN A 108 9.33 -0.94 -2.27
CA GLN A 108 10.19 -1.18 -1.12
C GLN A 108 9.39 -1.38 0.17
N THR A 109 9.90 -2.27 1.01
CA THR A 109 9.39 -2.53 2.35
C THR A 109 10.24 -1.77 3.38
N PHE A 110 9.62 -1.28 4.45
CA PHE A 110 10.24 -0.50 5.53
C PHE A 110 9.74 -0.98 6.89
N ALA A 111 10.54 -0.75 7.93
CA ALA A 111 10.14 -1.00 9.33
C ALA A 111 9.37 0.19 9.94
N ASP A 112 9.48 1.38 9.33
CA ASP A 112 8.89 2.61 9.86
C ASP A 112 8.35 3.51 8.74
N ILE A 113 7.37 4.34 9.13
CA ILE A 113 6.69 5.25 8.21
C ILE A 113 7.63 6.35 7.71
N HIS A 114 8.48 6.90 8.57
CA HIS A 114 9.33 8.04 8.21
C HIS A 114 10.29 7.70 7.05
N SER A 115 10.98 6.57 7.15
CA SER A 115 11.86 6.06 6.09
C SER A 115 11.09 5.79 4.79
N SER A 116 9.86 5.28 4.89
CA SER A 116 9.02 5.01 3.72
C SER A 116 8.59 6.30 3.00
N LEU A 117 8.26 7.35 3.74
CA LEU A 117 7.89 8.67 3.20
C LEU A 117 9.09 9.34 2.55
N ALA A 118 10.27 9.30 3.20
CA ALA A 118 11.51 9.82 2.63
C ALA A 118 11.86 9.12 1.31
N TRP A 119 11.66 7.80 1.23
CA TRP A 119 11.87 7.06 0.00
C TRP A 119 10.88 7.45 -1.11
N LEU A 120 9.58 7.55 -0.79
CA LEU A 120 8.56 8.00 -1.74
C LEU A 120 8.90 9.38 -2.29
N GLU A 121 9.30 10.32 -1.42
CA GLU A 121 9.70 11.66 -1.81
C GLU A 121 10.91 11.65 -2.77
N GLN A 122 11.96 10.92 -2.41
CA GLN A 122 13.23 10.97 -3.14
C GLN A 122 13.25 10.13 -4.42
N HIS A 123 12.59 8.98 -4.43
CA HIS A 123 12.73 7.99 -5.50
C HIS A 123 11.50 7.91 -6.41
N VAL A 124 10.30 8.16 -5.86
CA VAL A 124 9.04 8.02 -6.60
C VAL A 124 8.57 9.39 -7.09
N PHE A 125 8.31 10.31 -6.17
CA PHE A 125 7.81 11.65 -6.50
C PHE A 125 8.92 12.58 -7.02
N LYS A 126 10.14 12.44 -6.49
CA LYS A 126 11.31 13.30 -6.78
C LYS A 126 11.05 14.78 -6.49
N GLN A 127 10.14 15.03 -5.56
CA GLN A 127 9.68 16.33 -5.07
C GLN A 127 8.96 16.10 -3.73
N PRO A 128 8.76 17.14 -2.91
CA PRO A 128 8.01 17.02 -1.66
C PRO A 128 6.66 16.33 -1.84
N LEU A 129 6.26 15.53 -0.85
CA LEU A 129 5.02 14.76 -0.94
C LEU A 129 3.78 15.66 -1.07
N PRO A 130 2.73 15.20 -1.80
CA PRO A 130 1.48 15.95 -1.93
C PRO A 130 0.86 16.26 -0.57
N LYS A 131 0.59 17.55 -0.31
CA LYS A 131 -0.04 18.02 0.93
C LYS A 131 0.73 17.58 2.18
N ALA A 132 2.06 17.66 2.15
CA ALA A 132 2.95 17.20 3.23
C ALA A 132 2.54 17.75 4.62
N ASP A 133 2.10 19.02 4.69
CA ASP A 133 1.72 19.68 5.95
C ASP A 133 0.57 18.99 6.71
N SER A 134 -0.32 18.26 6.02
CA SER A 134 -1.43 17.54 6.64
C SER A 134 -1.20 16.04 6.77
N LEU A 135 -0.09 15.51 6.24
CA LEU A 135 0.13 14.08 6.10
C LEU A 135 0.27 13.37 7.45
N GLU A 136 1.00 13.98 8.38
CA GLU A 136 1.17 13.44 9.74
C GLU A 136 -0.17 13.32 10.49
N HIS A 137 -1.03 14.33 10.33
CA HIS A 137 -2.37 14.32 10.92
C HIS A 137 -3.23 13.19 10.33
N THR A 138 -3.21 13.01 9.01
CA THR A 138 -3.94 11.94 8.33
C THR A 138 -3.45 10.56 8.78
N LEU A 139 -2.14 10.34 8.83
CA LEU A 139 -1.55 9.08 9.28
C LEU A 139 -1.94 8.75 10.72
N THR A 140 -1.84 9.75 11.62
CA THR A 140 -2.24 9.60 13.02
C THR A 140 -3.72 9.28 13.16
N ALA A 141 -4.58 9.98 12.41
CA ALA A 141 -6.03 9.74 12.43
C ALA A 141 -6.39 8.35 11.91
N LEU A 142 -5.75 7.89 10.83
CA LEU A 142 -5.95 6.54 10.30
C LEU A 142 -5.51 5.48 11.30
N GLN A 143 -4.28 5.57 11.83
CA GLN A 143 -3.77 4.60 12.80
C GLN A 143 -4.62 4.57 14.08
N THR A 144 -5.12 5.72 14.53
CA THR A 144 -6.01 5.80 15.70
C THR A 144 -7.35 5.12 15.41
N ALA A 145 -7.96 5.40 14.26
CA ALA A 145 -9.22 4.80 13.84
C ALA A 145 -9.14 3.27 13.62
N MET A 146 -7.94 2.75 13.34
CA MET A 146 -7.71 1.31 13.19
C MET A 146 -7.52 0.60 14.54
N ARG A 147 -7.23 1.34 15.63
CA ARG A 147 -7.04 0.79 16.99
C ARG A 147 -8.30 0.85 17.86
N SER A 148 -9.27 1.68 17.47
CA SER A 148 -10.55 1.89 18.16
C SER A 148 -11.60 0.88 17.73
#